data_AF-A0A956YWZ1-F1
#
_entry.id   AF-A0A956YWZ1-F1
#
_cell.length_a   1.000
_cell.length_b   1.000
_cell.length_c   1.000
_cell.angle_alpha   90.00
_cell.angle_beta   90.00
_cell.angle_gamma   90.00
#
_symmetry.space_group_name_H-M   'P 1'
#
loop_
_entity.id
_entity.type
_entity.pdbx_description
1 polymer ?
#
loop_
_entity_poly.entity_id
_entity_poly.type
_entity_poly.pdbx_seq_one_letter_code
_entity_poly.pdbx_strand_id
1 'polypeptide(L)'
;LREILRAVEAVLKDAGEDDSVVSLATSGSEIDAALDADKVAGVLALEGGDGLGGDTALLRLLYRLGVRMVAFTWDRRNEFADGTGVINPGGLTDAGRAALKEMFAHHVICDVSHLAQPGFWDVIDLAEAPIIASHSNARAVCDHRRNLTDEQIRAIASIGGVIGLNFYGKFVDAEAPSVERMADHLDHIVKLAGIDHVGIGADFLEKPIRDLAKTAYADSPHDPAALDVWIPDCQEVEQLPRFTAVLLERGYSRAEIAKVLGENWLRVFRQVWA
;
A
#
# COMPACT_ATOMS: atom_id res chain seq x y z
N LEU A 1 6.28 18.03 -7.90
CA LEU A 1 7.17 17.45 -8.92
C LEU A 1 8.64 17.36 -8.50
N ARG A 2 9.30 18.46 -8.14
CA ARG A 2 10.76 18.44 -7.80
C ARG A 2 11.12 17.42 -6.73
N GLU A 3 10.39 17.39 -5.62
CA GLU A 3 10.65 16.45 -4.52
C GLU A 3 10.39 14.99 -4.92
N ILE A 4 9.35 14.73 -5.73
CA ILE A 4 9.09 13.40 -6.29
C ILE A 4 10.29 12.93 -7.12
N LEU A 5 10.80 13.78 -8.02
CA LEU A 5 11.94 13.42 -8.87
C LEU A 5 13.23 13.22 -8.07
N ARG A 6 13.43 13.98 -6.99
CA ARG A 6 14.56 13.78 -6.06
C ARG A 6 14.45 12.45 -5.31
N ALA A 7 13.25 12.09 -4.84
CA ALA A 7 13.03 10.82 -4.16
C ALA A 7 13.27 9.64 -5.12
N VAL A 8 12.75 9.73 -6.36
CA VAL A 8 12.98 8.71 -7.39
C VAL A 8 14.47 8.59 -7.71
N GLU A 9 15.18 9.71 -7.91
CA GLU A 9 16.62 9.67 -8.16
C GLU A 9 17.38 9.03 -6.99
N ALA A 10 17.04 9.37 -5.75
CA ALA A 10 17.71 8.83 -4.57
C ALA A 10 17.58 7.30 -4.52
N VAL A 11 16.38 6.75 -4.77
CA VAL A 11 16.18 5.30 -4.80
C VAL A 11 16.93 4.65 -5.97
N LEU A 12 16.92 5.27 -7.16
CA LEU A 12 17.65 4.76 -8.32
C LEU A 12 19.17 4.76 -8.07
N LYS A 13 19.67 5.80 -7.40
CA LYS A 13 21.08 5.92 -7.03
C LYS A 13 21.47 4.86 -6.00
N ASP A 14 20.73 4.75 -4.90
CA ASP A 14 21.04 3.81 -3.81
C ASP A 14 20.99 2.35 -4.31
N ALA A 15 19.98 2.00 -5.12
CA ALA A 15 19.91 0.67 -5.74
C ALA A 15 21.02 0.40 -6.76
N GLY A 16 21.57 1.45 -7.38
CA GLY A 16 22.71 1.35 -8.29
C GLY A 16 24.07 1.28 -7.61
N GLU A 17 24.18 1.74 -6.36
CA GLU A 17 25.42 1.73 -5.58
C GLU A 17 25.72 0.34 -4.99
N ASP A 18 24.69 -0.42 -4.59
CA ASP A 18 24.83 -1.80 -4.07
C ASP A 18 23.74 -2.76 -4.57
N ASP A 19 23.91 -3.24 -5.81
CA ASP A 19 23.06 -4.28 -6.39
C ASP A 19 23.33 -5.69 -5.79
N SER A 20 24.07 -5.83 -4.69
CA SER A 20 24.20 -7.13 -4.02
C SER A 20 23.03 -7.45 -3.08
N VAL A 21 22.28 -6.44 -2.65
CA VAL A 21 21.20 -6.58 -1.66
C VAL A 21 19.82 -6.34 -2.26
N VAL A 22 19.66 -5.29 -3.06
CA VAL A 22 18.36 -4.87 -3.63
C VAL A 22 18.49 -4.73 -5.14
N SER A 23 17.54 -5.29 -5.88
CA SER A 23 17.36 -5.01 -7.31
C SER A 23 16.00 -4.37 -7.54
N LEU A 24 15.98 -3.21 -8.20
CA LEU A 24 14.72 -2.58 -8.60
C LEU A 24 14.08 -3.39 -9.72
N ALA A 25 12.80 -3.68 -9.56
CA ALA A 25 12.02 -4.45 -10.48
C ALA A 25 10.85 -3.64 -11.04
N THR A 26 10.68 -3.78 -12.34
CA THR A 26 9.66 -3.11 -13.14
C THR A 26 8.75 -4.07 -13.88
N SER A 27 8.97 -5.38 -13.73
CA SER A 27 8.19 -6.46 -14.30
C SER A 27 8.14 -7.67 -13.36
N GLY A 28 7.21 -8.59 -13.58
CA GLY A 28 7.15 -9.84 -12.83
C GLY A 28 8.42 -10.68 -12.99
N SER A 29 9.02 -10.72 -14.18
CA SER A 29 10.27 -11.44 -14.44
C SER A 29 11.48 -10.84 -13.74
N GLU A 30 11.53 -9.52 -13.55
CA GLU A 30 12.61 -8.87 -12.79
C GLU A 30 12.48 -9.15 -11.29
N ILE A 31 11.25 -9.24 -10.77
CA ILE A 31 11.01 -9.71 -9.40
C ILE A 31 11.52 -11.14 -9.25
N ASP A 32 11.13 -12.04 -10.15
CA ASP A 32 11.53 -13.45 -10.10
C ASP A 32 13.06 -13.58 -10.17
N ALA A 33 13.72 -12.84 -11.06
CA ALA A 33 15.17 -12.84 -11.19
C ALA A 33 15.89 -12.31 -9.93
N ALA A 34 15.35 -11.29 -9.26
CA ALA A 34 15.91 -10.78 -8.01
C ALA A 34 15.78 -11.82 -6.89
N LEU A 35 14.62 -12.47 -6.76
CA LEU A 35 14.38 -13.51 -5.75
C LEU A 35 15.23 -14.76 -6.00
N ASP A 36 15.38 -15.20 -7.25
CA ASP A 36 16.24 -16.33 -7.63
C ASP A 36 17.73 -16.06 -7.35
N ALA A 37 18.12 -14.77 -7.33
CA ALA A 37 19.45 -14.31 -6.97
C ALA A 37 19.65 -14.07 -5.46
N ASP A 38 18.66 -14.44 -4.62
CA ASP A 38 18.66 -14.21 -3.17
C ASP A 38 18.76 -12.71 -2.78
N LYS A 39 18.16 -11.85 -3.61
CA LYS A 39 18.09 -10.39 -3.39
C LYS A 39 16.66 -9.94 -3.04
N VAL A 40 16.56 -8.75 -2.48
CA VAL A 40 15.27 -8.05 -2.31
C VAL A 40 14.84 -7.43 -3.64
N ALA A 41 13.63 -7.75 -4.10
CA ALA A 41 13.01 -7.07 -5.23
C ALA A 41 12.33 -5.76 -4.77
N GLY A 42 12.87 -4.62 -5.17
CA GLY A 42 12.29 -3.30 -4.86
C GLY A 42 11.36 -2.82 -5.97
N VAL A 43 10.13 -2.42 -5.63
CA VAL A 43 9.20 -1.81 -6.60
C VAL A 43 8.98 -0.35 -6.24
N LEU A 44 9.18 0.55 -7.20
CA LEU A 44 8.93 1.97 -7.01
C LEU A 44 7.42 2.26 -7.00
N ALA A 45 6.95 2.83 -5.90
CA ALA A 45 5.57 3.26 -5.71
C ALA A 45 5.50 4.79 -5.44
N LEU A 46 4.42 5.42 -5.88
CA LEU A 46 4.09 6.80 -5.53
C LEU A 46 2.88 6.81 -4.59
N GLU A 47 3.05 7.36 -3.39
CA GLU A 47 1.95 7.64 -2.47
C GLU A 47 1.59 9.13 -2.54
N GLY A 48 0.43 9.45 -3.12
CA GLY A 48 -0.04 10.82 -3.28
C GLY A 48 0.42 11.49 -4.57
N GLY A 49 -0.56 11.93 -5.36
CA GLY A 49 -0.38 12.60 -6.66
C GLY A 49 -0.22 14.12 -6.59
N ASP A 50 -0.23 14.74 -5.40
CA ASP A 50 -0.25 16.20 -5.21
C ASP A 50 0.82 16.94 -6.03
N GLY A 51 1.99 16.31 -6.21
CA GLY A 51 3.09 16.90 -6.96
C GLY A 51 2.95 16.86 -8.49
N LEU A 52 1.89 16.26 -9.04
CA LEU A 52 1.68 16.07 -10.48
C LEU A 52 0.66 17.07 -11.07
N GLY A 53 -0.10 17.79 -10.24
CA GLY A 53 -0.97 18.87 -10.69
C GLY A 53 -2.03 18.46 -11.73
N GLY A 54 -2.53 17.23 -11.66
CA GLY A 54 -3.53 16.71 -12.60
C GLY A 54 -2.98 16.30 -13.98
N ASP A 55 -1.67 16.36 -14.21
CA ASP A 55 -1.07 16.10 -15.52
C ASP A 55 -0.71 14.62 -15.72
N THR A 56 -1.46 13.91 -16.56
CA THR A 56 -1.21 12.50 -16.88
C THR A 56 0.11 12.28 -17.65
N ALA A 57 0.68 13.31 -18.29
CA ALA A 57 1.99 13.21 -18.91
C ALA A 57 3.11 13.02 -17.88
N LEU A 58 2.94 13.56 -16.67
CA LEU A 58 3.89 13.35 -15.58
C LEU A 58 3.77 11.93 -14.99
N LEU A 59 2.57 11.33 -14.97
CA LEU A 59 2.41 9.91 -14.63
C LEU A 59 3.18 9.02 -15.61
N ARG A 60 3.06 9.26 -16.92
CA ARG A 60 3.87 8.55 -17.92
C ARG A 60 5.37 8.74 -17.73
N LEU A 61 5.80 9.93 -17.32
CA LEU A 61 7.21 10.18 -17.01
C LEU A 61 7.67 9.33 -15.83
N LEU A 62 6.90 9.29 -14.74
CA LEU A 62 7.22 8.46 -13.57
C LEU A 62 7.23 6.97 -13.92
N TYR A 63 6.30 6.51 -14.74
CA TYR A 63 6.32 5.14 -15.27
C TYR A 63 7.63 4.82 -16.01
N ARG A 64 8.10 5.72 -16.89
CA ARG A 64 9.39 5.58 -17.59
C ARG A 64 10.59 5.61 -16.65
N LEU A 65 10.47 6.26 -15.50
CA LEU A 65 11.49 6.27 -14.45
C LEU A 65 11.42 5.04 -13.52
N GLY A 66 10.50 4.11 -13.77
CA GLY A 66 10.42 2.84 -13.05
C GLY A 66 9.27 2.74 -12.03
N VAL A 67 8.46 3.78 -11.84
CA VAL A 67 7.28 3.70 -10.95
C VAL A 67 6.27 2.70 -11.53
N ARG A 68 5.77 1.80 -10.69
CA ARG A 68 4.82 0.74 -11.08
C ARG A 68 3.54 0.70 -10.26
N MET A 69 3.46 1.47 -9.18
CA MET A 69 2.31 1.53 -8.30
C MET A 69 2.02 2.99 -7.94
N VAL A 70 0.75 3.40 -7.95
CA VAL A 70 0.37 4.79 -7.64
C VAL A 70 -0.90 4.81 -6.81
N ALA A 71 -0.83 5.46 -5.64
CA ALA A 71 -1.99 5.93 -4.90
C ALA A 71 -2.26 7.40 -5.26
N PHE A 72 -3.50 7.73 -5.65
CA PHE A 72 -3.83 9.10 -6.08
C PHE A 72 -3.69 10.12 -4.96
N THR A 73 -4.04 9.74 -3.74
CA THR A 73 -4.15 10.67 -2.62
C THR A 73 -3.39 10.13 -1.43
N TRP A 74 -2.96 11.03 -0.56
CA TRP A 74 -2.78 10.73 0.86
C TRP A 74 -4.05 11.17 1.60
N ASP A 75 -3.96 11.89 2.71
CA ASP A 75 -5.15 12.26 3.50
C ASP A 75 -5.98 13.43 2.92
N ARG A 76 -5.44 14.23 2.00
CA ARG A 76 -6.08 15.47 1.52
C ARG A 76 -6.66 15.35 0.10
N ARG A 77 -7.46 16.34 -0.27
CA ARG A 77 -7.87 16.61 -1.66
C ARG A 77 -6.65 17.02 -2.48
N ASN A 78 -6.54 16.49 -3.70
CA ASN A 78 -5.66 17.00 -4.74
C ASN A 78 -6.40 17.04 -6.09
N GLU A 79 -5.68 17.28 -7.18
CA GLU A 79 -6.24 17.45 -8.52
C GLU A 79 -6.89 16.17 -9.08
N PHE A 80 -6.59 14.99 -8.52
CA PHE A 80 -7.11 13.72 -8.99
C PHE A 80 -8.33 13.23 -8.20
N ALA A 81 -8.31 13.38 -6.87
CA ALA A 81 -9.36 12.85 -6.01
C ALA A 81 -9.33 13.44 -4.58
N ASP A 82 -10.28 12.98 -3.77
CA ASP A 82 -10.35 13.25 -2.34
C ASP A 82 -9.76 12.10 -1.51
N GLY A 83 -8.84 12.44 -0.62
CA GLY A 83 -8.31 11.54 0.40
C GLY A 83 -9.25 11.34 1.60
N THR A 84 -8.99 10.32 2.40
CA THR A 84 -9.84 9.93 3.56
C THR A 84 -9.99 11.02 4.63
N GLY A 85 -9.10 12.02 4.69
CA GLY A 85 -9.20 13.15 5.62
C GLY A 85 -10.17 14.25 5.17
N VAL A 86 -10.73 14.18 3.95
CA VAL A 86 -11.65 15.18 3.42
C VAL A 86 -13.06 14.99 4.00
N ILE A 87 -13.64 16.07 4.54
CA ILE A 87 -15.03 16.09 5.01
C ILE A 87 -15.96 16.22 3.79
N ASN A 88 -16.96 15.35 3.67
CA ASN A 88 -17.86 15.24 2.51
C ASN A 88 -17.09 15.06 1.18
N PRO A 89 -16.34 13.96 1.03
CA PRO A 89 -15.51 13.73 -0.14
C PRO A 89 -16.34 13.51 -1.40
N GLY A 90 -15.77 13.90 -2.54
CA GLY A 90 -16.23 13.54 -3.88
C GLY A 90 -15.50 12.32 -4.44
N GLY A 91 -15.85 11.96 -5.66
CA GLY A 91 -15.22 10.88 -6.43
C GLY A 91 -13.91 11.31 -7.10
N LEU A 92 -13.50 10.54 -8.11
CA LEU A 92 -12.42 10.93 -9.01
C LEU A 92 -12.84 12.16 -9.83
N THR A 93 -11.93 13.11 -9.97
CA THR A 93 -12.07 14.24 -10.90
C THR A 93 -11.94 13.75 -12.35
N ASP A 94 -12.22 14.61 -13.33
CA ASP A 94 -11.95 14.28 -14.75
C ASP A 94 -10.47 13.95 -14.99
N ALA A 95 -9.57 14.67 -14.31
CA ALA A 95 -8.14 14.38 -14.34
C ALA A 95 -7.82 13.04 -13.66
N GLY A 96 -8.48 12.70 -12.54
CA GLY A 96 -8.36 11.41 -11.86
C GLY A 96 -8.81 10.24 -12.73
N ARG A 97 -9.94 10.36 -13.43
CA ARG A 97 -10.43 9.35 -14.38
C ARG A 97 -9.48 9.17 -15.57
N ALA A 98 -8.96 10.27 -16.10
CA ALA A 98 -7.96 10.22 -17.17
C ALA A 98 -6.64 9.57 -16.69
N ALA A 99 -6.21 9.89 -15.47
CA ALA A 99 -5.03 9.28 -14.84
C ALA A 99 -5.21 7.78 -14.60
N LEU A 100 -6.37 7.34 -14.11
CA LEU A 100 -6.66 5.93 -13.89
C LEU A 100 -6.59 5.13 -15.19
N LYS A 101 -7.19 5.67 -16.25
CA LYS A 101 -7.11 5.06 -17.58
C LYS A 101 -5.67 4.96 -18.09
N GLU A 102 -4.88 6.01 -17.87
CA GLU A 102 -3.45 6.01 -18.22
C GLU A 102 -2.67 4.95 -17.44
N MET A 103 -2.98 4.78 -16.15
CA MET A 103 -2.36 3.76 -15.31
C MET A 103 -2.63 2.36 -15.84
N PHE A 104 -3.89 2.01 -16.14
CA PHE A 104 -4.22 0.71 -16.72
C PHE A 104 -3.57 0.49 -18.09
N ALA A 105 -3.57 1.50 -18.96
CA ALA A 105 -2.93 1.43 -20.28
C ALA A 105 -1.40 1.20 -20.22
N HIS A 106 -0.77 1.56 -19.10
CA HIS A 106 0.65 1.39 -18.85
C HIS A 106 0.97 0.33 -17.80
N HIS A 107 0.00 -0.51 -17.42
CA HIS A 107 0.17 -1.55 -16.42
C HIS A 107 0.70 -1.02 -15.06
N VAL A 108 0.35 0.21 -14.70
CA VAL A 108 0.63 0.76 -13.37
C VAL A 108 -0.50 0.34 -12.44
N ILE A 109 -0.16 -0.30 -11.32
CA ILE A 109 -1.14 -0.75 -10.33
C ILE A 109 -1.75 0.47 -9.64
N CYS A 110 -3.08 0.51 -9.62
CA CYS A 110 -3.83 1.47 -8.80
C CYS A 110 -3.87 1.01 -7.34
N ASP A 111 -3.41 1.89 -6.45
CA ASP A 111 -3.50 1.71 -5.02
C ASP A 111 -4.58 2.63 -4.44
N VAL A 112 -5.53 2.04 -3.72
CA VAL A 112 -6.67 2.77 -3.12
C VAL A 112 -6.49 3.04 -1.62
N SER A 113 -5.34 2.69 -1.04
CA SER A 113 -4.96 3.21 0.27
C SER A 113 -5.09 4.74 0.29
N HIS A 114 -5.59 5.30 1.40
CA HIS A 114 -5.89 6.72 1.59
C HIS A 114 -6.99 7.34 0.72
N LEU A 115 -7.52 6.66 -0.30
CA LEU A 115 -8.58 7.20 -1.15
C LEU A 115 -9.92 7.23 -0.42
N ALA A 116 -10.66 8.34 -0.52
CA ALA A 116 -11.99 8.42 0.06
C ALA A 116 -12.97 7.47 -0.65
N GLN A 117 -14.02 7.06 0.08
CA GLN A 117 -14.96 6.04 -0.38
C GLN A 117 -15.62 6.31 -1.75
N PRO A 118 -16.05 7.54 -2.11
CA PRO A 118 -16.61 7.78 -3.43
C PRO A 118 -15.58 7.58 -4.55
N GLY A 119 -14.33 8.03 -4.35
CA GLY A 119 -13.23 7.80 -5.28
C GLY A 119 -12.87 6.33 -5.40
N PHE A 120 -12.91 5.58 -4.28
CA PHE A 120 -12.73 4.13 -4.28
C PHE A 120 -13.75 3.44 -5.21
N TRP A 121 -15.04 3.80 -5.12
CA TRP A 121 -16.07 3.18 -5.94
C TRP A 121 -15.93 3.55 -7.42
N ASP A 122 -15.54 4.78 -7.73
CA ASP A 122 -15.17 5.16 -9.10
C ASP A 122 -14.00 4.32 -9.65
N VAL A 123 -12.99 3.99 -8.83
CA VAL A 123 -11.90 3.11 -9.24
C VAL A 123 -12.40 1.70 -9.52
N ILE A 124 -13.25 1.14 -8.64
CA ILE A 124 -13.84 -0.19 -8.83
C ILE A 124 -14.65 -0.26 -10.13
N ASP A 125 -15.49 0.75 -10.39
CA ASP A 125 -16.35 0.79 -11.58
C ASP A 125 -15.55 0.92 -12.89
N LEU A 126 -14.34 1.48 -12.83
CA LEU A 126 -13.46 1.72 -13.97
C LEU A 126 -12.30 0.73 -14.06
N ALA A 127 -12.21 -0.26 -13.17
CA ALA A 127 -11.06 -1.15 -13.10
C ALA A 127 -10.94 -2.04 -14.35
N GLU A 128 -9.79 -1.99 -15.03
CA GLU A 128 -9.47 -2.85 -16.18
C GLU A 128 -8.50 -3.99 -15.80
N ALA A 129 -7.91 -3.93 -14.60
CA ALA A 129 -7.00 -4.92 -14.03
C ALA A 129 -7.15 -4.93 -12.49
N PRO A 130 -6.61 -5.95 -11.78
CA PRO A 130 -6.60 -5.96 -10.33
C PRO A 130 -5.98 -4.69 -9.75
N ILE A 131 -6.62 -4.14 -8.72
CA ILE A 131 -6.10 -3.04 -7.90
C ILE A 131 -5.62 -3.59 -6.56
N ILE A 132 -5.00 -2.73 -5.76
CA ILE A 132 -4.60 -3.08 -4.40
C ILE A 132 -5.08 -2.03 -3.40
N ALA A 133 -5.22 -2.42 -2.15
CA ALA A 133 -5.07 -1.51 -1.03
C ALA A 133 -3.76 -1.88 -0.36
N SER A 134 -2.68 -1.14 -0.63
CA SER A 134 -1.32 -1.52 -0.21
C SER A 134 -1.11 -1.61 1.30
N HIS A 135 -1.87 -0.84 2.09
CA HIS A 135 -1.79 -0.73 3.55
C HIS A 135 -3.12 -0.22 4.12
N SER A 136 -4.10 -1.11 4.31
CA SER A 136 -5.41 -0.81 4.92
C SER A 136 -5.99 -2.03 5.65
N ASN A 137 -6.69 -1.81 6.78
CA ASN A 137 -7.28 -2.89 7.58
C ASN A 137 -8.81 -2.96 7.46
N ALA A 138 -9.44 -3.87 8.22
CA ALA A 138 -10.89 -4.03 8.29
C ALA A 138 -11.58 -3.07 9.27
N ARG A 139 -12.56 -2.29 8.78
CA ARG A 139 -13.27 -1.28 9.59
C ARG A 139 -14.21 -1.88 10.62
N ALA A 140 -14.73 -3.08 10.36
CA ALA A 140 -15.54 -3.83 11.31
C ALA A 140 -14.77 -4.27 12.57
N VAL A 141 -13.44 -4.34 12.49
CA VAL A 141 -12.56 -4.71 13.62
C VAL A 141 -12.08 -3.45 14.35
N CYS A 142 -11.64 -2.43 13.61
CA CYS A 142 -11.30 -1.11 14.17
C CYS A 142 -11.99 -0.03 13.34
N ASP A 143 -12.96 0.69 13.94
CA ASP A 143 -13.73 1.74 13.26
C ASP A 143 -12.88 3.00 13.07
N HIS A 144 -12.03 2.95 12.04
CA HIS A 144 -11.19 4.04 11.61
C HIS A 144 -11.43 4.34 10.12
N ARG A 145 -11.44 5.62 9.73
CA ARG A 145 -11.74 6.05 8.35
C ARG A 145 -10.75 5.51 7.30
N ARG A 146 -9.53 5.15 7.71
CA ARG A 146 -8.52 4.51 6.85
C ARG A 146 -8.79 3.02 6.62
N ASN A 147 -9.63 2.40 7.44
CA ASN A 147 -9.97 1.00 7.28
C ASN A 147 -11.13 0.82 6.29
N LEU A 148 -11.10 -0.29 5.57
CA LEU A 148 -12.04 -0.64 4.51
C LEU A 148 -13.34 -1.19 5.11
N THR A 149 -14.47 -0.79 4.54
CA THR A 149 -15.75 -1.46 4.84
C THR A 149 -15.79 -2.86 4.25
N ASP A 150 -16.68 -3.71 4.75
CA ASP A 150 -16.87 -5.07 4.23
C ASP A 150 -17.20 -5.08 2.73
N GLU A 151 -17.95 -4.10 2.24
CA GLU A 151 -18.26 -3.93 0.82
C GLU A 151 -17.00 -3.63 0.02
N GLN A 152 -16.12 -2.75 0.51
CA GLN A 152 -14.85 -2.43 -0.16
C GLN A 152 -13.92 -3.64 -0.20
N ILE A 153 -13.86 -4.42 0.88
CA ILE A 153 -13.07 -5.67 0.95
C ILE A 153 -13.53 -6.66 -0.12
N ARG A 154 -14.85 -6.90 -0.21
CA ARG A 154 -15.42 -7.80 -1.23
C ARG A 154 -15.19 -7.27 -2.65
N ALA A 155 -15.29 -5.95 -2.85
CA ALA A 155 -15.10 -5.33 -4.15
C ALA A 155 -13.66 -5.50 -4.67
N ILE A 156 -12.65 -5.24 -3.84
CA ILE A 156 -11.23 -5.48 -4.19
C ILE A 156 -11.03 -6.95 -4.57
N ALA A 157 -11.57 -7.87 -3.77
CA ALA A 157 -11.43 -9.30 -4.02
C ALA A 157 -12.09 -9.74 -5.34
N SER A 158 -13.27 -9.18 -5.66
CA SER A 158 -14.05 -9.54 -6.86
C SER A 158 -13.32 -9.25 -8.17
N ILE A 159 -12.36 -8.32 -8.17
CA ILE A 159 -11.53 -7.98 -9.33
C ILE A 159 -10.10 -8.55 -9.23
N GLY A 160 -9.88 -9.51 -8.32
CA GLY A 160 -8.60 -10.20 -8.18
C GLY A 160 -7.55 -9.46 -7.35
N GLY A 161 -7.92 -8.35 -6.68
CA GLY A 161 -7.00 -7.50 -5.94
C GLY A 161 -6.50 -8.08 -4.61
N VAL A 162 -5.60 -7.37 -3.94
CA VAL A 162 -5.01 -7.76 -2.64
C VAL A 162 -5.04 -6.59 -1.67
N ILE A 163 -5.27 -6.90 -0.39
CA ILE A 163 -5.32 -5.96 0.73
C ILE A 163 -4.12 -6.22 1.63
N GLY A 164 -3.23 -5.24 1.75
CA GLY A 164 -2.10 -5.25 2.68
C GLY A 164 -2.50 -4.79 4.07
N LEU A 165 -2.24 -5.64 5.06
CA LEU A 165 -2.46 -5.34 6.48
C LEU A 165 -1.47 -4.27 6.96
N ASN A 166 -2.00 -3.15 7.46
CA ASN A 166 -1.27 -1.99 7.95
C ASN A 166 -1.05 -2.04 9.47
N PHE A 167 0.21 -1.98 9.90
CA PHE A 167 0.61 -2.19 11.30
C PHE A 167 0.62 -0.91 12.14
N TYR A 168 0.21 0.23 11.56
CA TYR A 168 0.01 1.48 12.27
C TYR A 168 -1.08 1.33 13.34
N GLY A 169 -0.71 1.56 14.61
CA GLY A 169 -1.48 1.11 15.77
C GLY A 169 -2.93 1.60 15.79
N LYS A 170 -3.18 2.86 15.40
CA LYS A 170 -4.54 3.43 15.37
C LYS A 170 -5.48 2.76 14.36
N PHE A 171 -4.94 2.04 13.39
CA PHE A 171 -5.72 1.30 12.39
C PHE A 171 -5.93 -0.16 12.81
N VAL A 172 -5.19 -0.63 13.81
CA VAL A 172 -5.30 -1.98 14.39
C VAL A 172 -6.29 -1.98 15.55
N ASP A 173 -6.15 -1.00 16.45
CA ASP A 173 -7.06 -0.83 17.58
C ASP A 173 -7.06 0.62 18.04
N ALA A 174 -8.19 1.07 18.61
CA ALA A 174 -8.29 2.44 19.12
C ALA A 174 -7.48 2.64 20.41
N GLU A 175 -7.32 1.59 21.23
CA GLU A 175 -6.73 1.69 22.56
C GLU A 175 -5.56 0.73 22.77
N ALA A 176 -5.67 -0.51 22.28
CA ALA A 176 -4.73 -1.59 22.61
C ALA A 176 -4.29 -2.37 21.35
N PRO A 177 -3.49 -1.76 20.44
CA PRO A 177 -3.00 -2.46 19.27
C PRO A 177 -2.08 -3.62 19.65
N SER A 178 -2.33 -4.80 19.09
CA SER A 178 -1.54 -6.01 19.31
C SER A 178 -1.41 -6.85 18.04
N VAL A 179 -0.48 -7.81 18.01
CA VAL A 179 -0.34 -8.75 16.88
C VAL A 179 -1.54 -9.70 16.77
N GLU A 180 -2.17 -10.04 17.89
CA GLU A 180 -3.42 -10.80 17.92
C GLU A 180 -4.56 -9.97 17.34
N ARG A 181 -4.62 -8.67 17.67
CA ARG A 181 -5.63 -7.79 17.08
C ARG A 181 -5.42 -7.60 15.58
N MET A 182 -4.17 -7.55 15.12
CA MET A 182 -3.86 -7.61 13.69
C MET A 182 -4.35 -8.91 13.04
N ALA A 183 -4.21 -10.05 13.73
CA ALA A 183 -4.74 -11.30 13.22
C ALA A 183 -6.28 -11.32 13.17
N ASP A 184 -6.99 -10.57 14.03
CA ASP A 184 -8.45 -10.39 13.90
C ASP A 184 -8.82 -9.67 12.59
N HIS A 185 -8.02 -8.67 12.17
CA HIS A 185 -8.21 -8.03 10.88
C HIS A 185 -8.01 -9.00 9.71
N LEU A 186 -6.95 -9.84 9.79
CA LEU A 186 -6.72 -10.89 8.80
C LEU A 186 -7.90 -11.86 8.74
N ASP A 187 -8.35 -12.40 9.88
CA ASP A 187 -9.46 -13.35 9.94
C ASP A 187 -10.74 -12.78 9.33
N HIS A 188 -11.03 -11.51 9.62
CA HIS A 188 -12.19 -10.82 9.05
C HIS A 188 -12.08 -10.67 7.53
N ILE A 189 -10.91 -10.26 7.01
CA ILE A 189 -10.68 -10.14 5.56
C ILE A 189 -10.77 -11.52 4.89
N VAL A 190 -10.12 -12.55 5.45
CA VAL A 190 -10.16 -13.92 4.92
C VAL A 190 -11.60 -14.46 4.88
N LYS A 191 -12.40 -14.18 5.91
CA LYS A 191 -13.83 -14.57 5.93
C LYS A 191 -14.64 -13.94 4.80
N LEU A 192 -14.30 -12.73 4.37
CA LEU A 192 -15.04 -11.97 3.36
C LEU A 192 -14.54 -12.19 1.93
N ALA A 193 -13.23 -12.25 1.77
CA ALA A 193 -12.53 -12.21 0.49
C ALA A 193 -11.82 -13.53 0.16
N GLY A 194 -11.51 -14.35 1.16
CA GLY A 194 -10.67 -15.54 1.01
C GLY A 194 -9.18 -15.24 1.21
N ILE A 195 -8.40 -16.30 1.45
CA ILE A 195 -6.97 -16.21 1.76
C ILE A 195 -6.12 -15.65 0.62
N ASP A 196 -6.61 -15.69 -0.62
CA ASP A 196 -5.88 -15.23 -1.81
C ASP A 196 -5.84 -13.70 -1.97
N HIS A 197 -6.50 -12.96 -1.09
CA HIS A 197 -6.75 -11.51 -1.24
C HIS A 197 -6.22 -10.66 -0.08
N VAL A 198 -5.39 -11.23 0.79
CA VAL A 198 -4.78 -10.54 1.92
C VAL A 198 -3.27 -10.73 1.91
N GLY A 199 -2.52 -9.70 2.30
CA GLY A 199 -1.07 -9.74 2.40
C GLY A 199 -0.55 -8.80 3.48
N ILE A 200 0.78 -8.67 3.59
CA ILE A 200 1.42 -7.69 4.48
C ILE A 200 1.58 -6.35 3.75
N GLY A 201 1.18 -5.28 4.41
CA GLY A 201 1.29 -3.89 3.97
C GLY A 201 1.74 -3.01 5.13
N ALA A 202 2.87 -3.36 5.75
CA ALA A 202 3.16 -3.00 7.14
C ALA A 202 3.22 -1.50 7.43
N ASP A 203 3.47 -0.67 6.41
CA ASP A 203 3.63 0.78 6.55
C ASP A 203 4.82 1.15 7.45
N PHE A 204 5.81 0.26 7.57
CA PHE A 204 6.93 0.49 8.48
C PHE A 204 7.76 1.70 8.06
N LEU A 205 7.96 2.57 9.05
CA LEU A 205 8.94 3.63 9.01
C LEU A 205 9.97 3.34 10.09
N GLU A 206 11.13 2.82 9.68
CA GLU A 206 12.22 2.45 10.56
C GLU A 206 12.55 3.58 11.54
N LYS A 207 12.82 3.24 12.80
CA LYS A 207 12.92 4.23 13.89
C LYS A 207 13.83 5.43 13.58
N PRO A 208 15.02 5.28 12.97
CA PRO A 208 15.85 6.43 12.61
C PRO A 208 15.18 7.37 11.60
N ILE A 209 14.47 6.82 10.61
CA ILE A 209 13.73 7.57 9.61
C ILE A 209 12.50 8.23 10.25
N ARG A 210 11.83 7.53 11.16
CA ARG A 210 10.71 8.08 11.94
C ARG A 210 11.14 9.26 12.80
N ASP A 211 12.27 9.14 13.50
CA ASP A 211 12.81 10.22 14.32
C ASP A 211 13.20 11.44 13.45
N LEU A 212 13.76 11.21 12.26
CA LEU A 212 13.99 12.27 11.27
C LEU A 212 12.66 12.88 10.77
N ALA A 213 11.67 12.06 10.46
CA ALA A 213 10.36 12.51 10.00
C ALA A 213 9.73 13.44 11.04
N LYS A 214 9.77 13.10 12.34
CA LYS A 214 9.28 14.00 13.41
C LYS A 214 9.85 15.40 13.35
N THR A 215 11.12 15.55 12.95
CA THR A 215 11.73 16.88 12.78
C THR A 215 11.14 17.64 11.59
N ALA A 216 10.86 16.95 10.47
CA ALA A 216 10.16 17.53 9.33
C ALA A 216 8.69 17.83 9.63
N TYR A 217 8.06 17.05 10.53
CA TYR A 217 6.70 17.26 11.01
C TYR A 217 6.59 18.38 12.06
N ALA A 218 7.70 18.92 12.58
CA ALA A 218 7.67 19.96 13.61
C ALA A 218 6.95 21.23 13.13
N ASP A 219 6.99 21.52 11.82
CA ASP A 219 6.32 22.66 11.19
C ASP A 219 4.97 22.29 10.55
N SER A 220 4.52 21.05 10.75
CA SER A 220 3.28 20.51 10.18
C SER A 220 2.12 20.61 11.19
N PRO A 221 0.86 20.71 10.73
CA PRO A 221 -0.30 20.64 11.63
C PRO A 221 -0.53 19.24 12.24
N HIS A 222 0.27 18.24 11.88
CA HIS A 222 0.15 16.88 12.41
C HIS A 222 0.91 16.72 13.73
N ASP A 223 0.30 16.03 14.69
CA ASP A 223 0.93 15.68 15.97
C ASP A 223 2.11 14.72 15.74
N PRO A 224 3.37 15.09 16.06
CA PRO A 224 4.52 14.21 15.89
C PRO A 224 4.44 12.92 16.70
N ALA A 225 3.70 12.91 17.83
CA ALA A 225 3.47 11.70 18.61
C ALA A 225 2.61 10.67 17.87
N ALA A 226 1.84 11.11 16.86
CA ALA A 226 1.11 10.19 16.00
C ALA A 226 2.06 9.22 15.26
N LEU A 227 3.32 9.60 15.02
CA LEU A 227 4.28 8.72 14.36
C LEU A 227 4.72 7.55 15.25
N ASP A 228 4.57 7.61 16.57
CA ASP A 228 5.01 6.55 17.49
C ASP A 228 3.91 5.54 17.85
N VAL A 229 2.73 5.64 17.22
CA VAL A 229 1.61 4.76 17.52
C VAL A 229 1.68 3.50 16.67
N TRP A 230 2.34 2.47 17.20
CA TRP A 230 2.52 1.16 16.56
C TRP A 230 2.08 0.02 17.48
N ILE A 231 2.00 -1.18 16.93
CA ILE A 231 1.91 -2.40 17.73
C ILE A 231 3.18 -2.50 18.60
N PRO A 232 3.09 -2.51 19.95
CA PRO A 232 4.26 -2.38 20.83
C PRO A 232 5.41 -3.34 20.49
N ASP A 233 5.08 -4.59 20.13
CA ASP A 233 6.04 -5.64 19.80
C ASP A 233 6.10 -5.96 18.29
N CYS A 234 5.65 -5.07 17.40
CA CYS A 234 5.76 -5.28 15.95
C CYS A 234 5.80 -3.95 15.18
N GLN A 235 6.95 -3.27 15.23
CA GLN A 235 7.17 -1.93 14.67
C GLN A 235 8.25 -1.91 13.56
N GLU A 236 8.96 -3.01 13.37
CA GLU A 236 10.14 -3.14 12.50
C GLU A 236 10.07 -4.48 11.76
N VAL A 237 10.77 -4.58 10.63
CA VAL A 237 10.73 -5.75 9.72
C VAL A 237 11.12 -7.05 10.44
N GLU A 238 12.12 -7.00 11.32
CA GLU A 238 12.64 -8.15 12.08
C GLU A 238 11.61 -8.75 13.04
N GLN A 239 10.54 -8.01 13.32
CA GLN A 239 9.51 -8.39 14.28
C GLN A 239 8.28 -9.04 13.62
N LEU A 240 8.16 -9.00 12.29
CA LEU A 240 7.09 -9.67 11.52
C LEU A 240 6.94 -11.19 11.79
N PRO A 241 8.00 -11.95 12.15
CA PRO A 241 7.83 -13.34 12.57
C PRO A 241 6.87 -13.54 13.75
N ARG A 242 6.67 -12.52 14.61
CA ARG A 242 5.67 -12.57 15.70
C ARG A 242 4.25 -12.70 15.16
N PHE A 243 3.91 -11.96 14.10
CA PHE A 243 2.63 -12.10 13.43
C PHE A 243 2.46 -13.50 12.81
N THR A 244 3.51 -14.03 12.19
CA THR A 244 3.50 -15.40 11.64
C THR A 244 3.26 -16.46 12.72
N ALA A 245 3.85 -16.29 13.91
CA ALA A 245 3.62 -17.19 15.04
C ALA A 245 2.14 -17.20 15.47
N VAL A 246 1.51 -16.03 15.57
CA VAL A 246 0.08 -15.92 15.88
C VAL A 246 -0.78 -16.62 14.81
N LEU A 247 -0.45 -16.49 13.53
CA LEU A 247 -1.21 -17.17 12.47
C LEU A 247 -1.10 -18.70 12.56
N LEU A 248 0.09 -19.23 12.90
CA LEU A 248 0.27 -20.67 13.15
C LEU A 248 -0.57 -21.14 14.34
N GLU A 249 -0.61 -20.37 15.42
CA GLU A 249 -1.42 -20.66 16.62
C GLU A 249 -2.92 -20.62 16.32
N ARG A 250 -3.36 -19.75 15.40
CA ARG A 250 -4.75 -19.69 14.89
C ARG A 250 -5.10 -20.80 13.91
N GLY A 251 -4.14 -21.64 13.53
CA GLY A 251 -4.37 -22.82 12.70
C GLY A 251 -4.24 -22.58 11.20
N TYR A 252 -3.72 -21.43 10.76
CA TYR A 252 -3.35 -21.24 9.36
C TYR A 252 -2.23 -22.20 8.98
N SER A 253 -2.40 -22.86 7.84
CA SER A 253 -1.37 -23.73 7.29
C SER A 253 -0.17 -22.92 6.78
N ARG A 254 0.99 -23.56 6.68
CA ARG A 254 2.20 -22.94 6.09
C ARG A 254 1.96 -22.42 4.66
N ALA A 255 1.11 -23.10 3.90
CA ALA A 255 0.75 -22.67 2.54
C ALA A 255 -0.11 -21.40 2.56
N GLU A 256 -1.08 -21.30 3.46
CA GLU A 256 -1.89 -20.08 3.62
C GLU A 256 -1.04 -18.90 4.13
N ILE A 257 -0.12 -19.16 5.05
CA ILE A 257 0.82 -18.14 5.53
C ILE A 257 1.74 -17.66 4.41
N ALA A 258 2.26 -18.55 3.55
CA ALA A 258 3.08 -18.15 2.40
C ALA A 258 2.34 -17.18 1.46
N LYS A 259 1.03 -17.39 1.26
CA LYS A 259 0.17 -16.46 0.52
C LYS A 259 0.13 -15.06 1.13
N VAL A 260 -0.08 -14.99 2.44
CA VAL A 260 -0.11 -13.72 3.20
C VAL A 260 1.25 -13.02 3.16
N LEU A 261 2.34 -13.77 3.28
CA LEU A 261 3.69 -13.21 3.34
C LEU A 261 4.19 -12.70 1.99
N GLY A 262 3.68 -13.19 0.86
CA GLY A 262 4.10 -12.67 -0.44
C GLY A 262 3.47 -13.27 -1.67
N GLU A 263 3.01 -14.52 -1.66
CA GLU A 263 2.55 -15.15 -2.92
C GLU A 263 1.33 -14.44 -3.52
N ASN A 264 0.46 -13.85 -2.68
CA ASN A 264 -0.67 -13.04 -3.15
C ASN A 264 -0.21 -11.75 -3.85
N TRP A 265 0.82 -11.08 -3.31
CA TRP A 265 1.41 -9.91 -3.95
C TRP A 265 2.04 -10.28 -5.29
N LEU A 266 2.84 -11.34 -5.32
CA LEU A 266 3.49 -11.84 -6.53
C LEU A 266 2.47 -12.22 -7.60
N ARG A 267 1.32 -12.79 -7.22
CA ARG A 267 0.21 -13.08 -8.14
C ARG A 267 -0.29 -11.81 -8.82
N VAL A 268 -0.57 -10.75 -8.08
CA VAL A 268 -1.06 -9.47 -8.64
C VAL A 268 0.02 -8.82 -9.50
N PHE A 269 1.26 -8.76 -9.03
CA PHE A 269 2.38 -8.17 -9.77
C PHE A 269 2.63 -8.87 -11.10
N ARG A 270 2.65 -10.20 -11.10
CA ARG A 270 2.80 -10.99 -12.33
C ARG A 270 1.59 -10.88 -13.24
N GLN A 271 0.38 -10.74 -12.72
CA GLN A 271 -0.82 -10.57 -13.55
C GLN A 271 -0.86 -9.19 -14.23
N VAL A 272 -0.46 -8.13 -13.53
CA VAL A 272 -0.51 -6.77 -14.07
C VAL A 272 0.71 -6.48 -14.96
N TRP A 273 1.90 -6.96 -14.60
CA TRP A 273 3.17 -6.74 -15.30
C TRP A 273 3.67 -7.96 -16.09
N ALA A 274 2.74 -8.77 -16.61
CA ALA A 274 3.02 -9.86 -17.53
C ALA A 274 3.53 -9.37 -18.89
#